data_AF-A0A970QPQ8-F1
#
_entry.id   AF-A0A970QPQ8-F1
#
_cell.length_a   1.000
_cell.length_b   1.000
_cell.length_c   1.000
_cell.angle_alpha   90.00
_cell.angle_beta   90.00
_cell.angle_gamma   90.00
#
_symmetry.space_group_name_H-M   'P 1'
#
loop_
_entity.id
_entity.type
_entity.pdbx_description
1 polymer ?
#
loop_
_entity_poly.entity_id
_entity_poly.type
_entity_poly.pdbx_seq_one_letter_code
_entity_poly.pdbx_strand_id
1 'polypeptide(L)'
;MKAIKQALAFFVLIMLMLVLASCSQPTKALPATSAPTPVATTRRAMATPTPTPTLSPTPTPTLTPTPTPTLTPTPTLSPTPKPTPIPSPPVPAVSATPVPTLPAPAATRAPSTPTPTDKPPATQQDLEAAAARLHQEAVVIDTHCDTVLRIVDTDTWLPRHSIRQETRHMVDIPKLQTGGIDVQVFASYTSGYLLADGKADYARANSRLLALLNGVHWTVTQNARSLTLIQSNADIEQAQQAGKIGVMASIEGAYAFSEQTGIELLRQYDDLGIRMLSLTWNYSNALGEGAEGIYLDGTASRGGLTDLGRSVIAEMNRLGIVIDVSHLNEATFWHVLAETRAPVIASHSSVYALCPHVRNLTDRQIQAIAGNGGVVQVNYHRPFLSADPDSATLATVVDHIDAVVALVGVDHVGLGSDFDGAKMPLGLEDAAKVPRITRELLSRGYSEADIRKILGANTRRLIQDVQASASVRPVGRGPALMPDLEAGQGLAGTQPKLSATLTLAPGQTLDPDSLAVVLDGIRYIPTYDEKTGTLSLTPAEPLIEKFHVVTFEAADRNGVSTRETRIFYLP
;
A
#
# COMPACT_ATOMS: atom_id res chain seq x y z
N MET A 1 27.88 -22.77 48.21
CA MET A 1 26.58 -22.06 48.10
C MET A 1 26.36 -20.91 49.11
N LYS A 2 26.93 -20.92 50.33
CA LYS A 2 26.81 -19.78 51.27
C LYS A 2 27.65 -18.54 50.88
N ALA A 3 28.84 -18.74 50.31
CA ALA A 3 29.73 -17.64 49.89
C ALA A 3 29.20 -16.86 48.65
N ILE A 4 28.53 -17.54 47.72
CA ILE A 4 27.98 -16.90 46.50
C ILE A 4 26.73 -16.06 46.84
N LYS A 5 25.93 -16.48 47.83
CA LYS A 5 24.79 -15.68 48.32
C LYS A 5 25.21 -14.42 49.10
N GLN A 6 26.36 -14.46 49.79
CA GLN A 6 26.92 -13.26 50.45
C GLN A 6 27.54 -12.27 49.46
N ALA A 7 28.18 -12.75 48.38
CA ALA A 7 28.70 -11.89 47.32
C ALA A 7 27.58 -11.16 46.55
N LEU A 8 26.46 -11.84 46.28
CA LEU A 8 25.32 -11.26 45.57
C LEU A 8 24.57 -10.20 46.42
N ALA A 9 24.45 -10.43 47.73
CA ALA A 9 23.83 -9.46 48.65
C ALA A 9 24.68 -8.19 48.84
N PHE A 10 26.02 -8.31 48.79
CA PHE A 10 26.93 -7.18 48.88
C PHE A 10 26.94 -6.34 47.59
N PHE A 11 26.78 -6.98 46.43
CA PHE A 11 26.73 -6.30 45.13
C PHE A 11 25.43 -5.51 44.93
N VAL A 12 24.30 -6.03 45.41
CA VAL A 12 22.99 -5.34 45.36
C VAL A 12 22.97 -4.13 46.31
N LEU A 13 23.66 -4.20 47.46
CA LEU A 13 23.76 -3.07 48.40
C LEU A 13 24.63 -1.92 47.87
N ILE A 14 25.70 -2.23 47.12
CA ILE A 14 26.57 -1.22 46.48
C ILE A 14 25.86 -0.52 45.32
N MET A 15 25.08 -1.26 44.52
CA MET A 15 24.25 -0.68 43.45
C MET A 15 23.14 0.24 43.99
N LEU A 16 22.54 -0.09 45.14
CA LEU A 16 21.49 0.74 45.75
C LEU A 16 22.05 2.04 46.38
N MET A 17 23.30 2.04 46.85
CA MET A 17 23.96 3.26 47.36
C MET A 17 24.47 4.20 46.25
N LEU A 18 24.79 3.69 45.05
CA LEU A 18 25.15 4.56 43.91
C LEU A 18 23.94 5.31 43.31
N VAL A 19 22.74 4.74 43.40
CA VAL A 19 21.50 5.38 42.91
C VAL A 19 21.04 6.53 43.83
N LEU A 20 21.38 6.49 45.12
CA LEU A 20 21.02 7.54 46.08
C LEU A 20 22.04 8.70 46.15
N ALA A 21 23.22 8.56 45.53
CA ALA A 21 24.27 9.59 45.55
C ALA A 21 24.25 10.56 44.34
N SER A 22 23.36 10.37 43.35
CA SER A 22 23.26 11.25 42.16
C SER A 22 22.10 12.25 42.21
N CYS A 23 21.35 12.30 43.32
CA CYS A 23 20.29 13.30 43.54
C CYS A 23 20.69 14.27 44.67
N SER A 24 21.76 15.05 44.49
CA SER A 24 22.05 16.22 45.34
C SER A 24 23.22 17.05 44.77
N GLN A 25 22.94 18.07 43.96
CA GLN A 25 23.75 19.29 43.94
C GLN A 25 22.91 20.56 43.72
N PRO A 26 23.26 21.69 44.38
CA PRO A 26 22.42 22.87 44.48
C PRO A 26 22.75 23.92 43.40
N THR A 27 21.72 24.58 42.86
CA THR A 27 21.88 25.73 41.98
C THR A 27 22.25 26.99 42.78
N LYS A 28 23.38 27.63 42.41
CA LYS A 28 23.80 28.95 42.91
C LYS A 28 22.98 30.06 42.24
N ALA A 29 22.59 31.06 43.03
CA ALA A 29 21.91 32.28 42.60
C ALA A 29 22.84 33.52 42.69
N LEU A 30 22.60 34.51 41.82
CA LEU A 30 22.60 36.00 42.01
C LEU A 30 22.96 36.74 40.68
N PRO A 31 22.58 38.02 40.44
CA PRO A 31 21.85 38.96 41.30
C PRO A 31 20.61 39.65 40.65
N ALA A 32 19.86 40.39 41.49
CA ALA A 32 18.63 41.12 41.18
C ALA A 32 18.85 42.62 40.92
N THR A 33 18.00 43.22 40.06
CA THR A 33 17.46 44.59 40.05
C THR A 33 16.32 44.58 39.01
N SER A 34 15.14 45.20 39.10
CA SER A 34 14.47 46.16 39.98
C SER A 34 12.96 46.06 39.68
N ALA A 35 12.10 46.04 40.69
CA ALA A 35 10.64 46.06 40.53
C ALA A 35 10.07 47.48 40.69
N PRO A 36 8.97 47.84 39.99
CA PRO A 36 8.03 48.84 40.45
C PRO A 36 6.75 48.20 41.06
N THR A 37 6.51 48.61 42.30
CA THR A 37 5.27 48.84 43.07
C THR A 37 3.92 48.25 42.62
N PRO A 38 3.16 47.58 43.51
CA PRO A 38 1.73 47.34 43.34
C PRO A 38 0.87 48.47 43.94
N VAL A 39 -0.10 48.95 43.18
CA VAL A 39 -1.18 49.83 43.66
C VAL A 39 -2.36 48.99 44.11
N ALA A 40 -2.92 49.38 45.26
CA ALA A 40 -4.00 48.73 45.96
C ALA A 40 -5.33 48.70 45.19
N THR A 41 -6.06 47.59 45.30
CA THR A 41 -7.48 47.53 44.96
C THR A 41 -8.29 47.13 46.19
N THR A 42 -9.20 48.03 46.54
CA THR A 42 -10.13 47.99 47.66
C THR A 42 -11.19 46.90 47.50
N ARG A 43 -11.44 46.16 48.59
CA ARG A 43 -12.61 45.28 48.74
C ARG A 43 -13.89 46.11 48.79
N ARG A 44 -14.91 45.71 48.03
CA ARG A 44 -16.31 46.04 48.32
C ARG A 44 -17.19 44.80 48.19
N ALA A 45 -18.14 44.68 49.10
CA ALA A 45 -18.97 43.53 49.39
C ALA A 45 -19.92 43.14 48.23
N MET A 46 -20.13 41.83 48.09
CA MET A 46 -21.12 41.22 47.20
C MET A 46 -22.54 41.56 47.63
N ALA A 47 -23.33 42.06 46.69
CA ALA A 47 -24.78 42.16 46.78
C ALA A 47 -25.43 40.95 46.10
N THR A 48 -26.44 40.40 46.77
CA THR A 48 -27.31 39.30 46.37
C THR A 48 -28.08 39.63 45.09
N PRO A 49 -28.18 38.75 44.08
CA PRO A 49 -29.05 38.98 42.94
C PRO A 49 -30.52 38.67 43.26
N THR A 50 -31.38 39.62 42.92
CA THR A 50 -32.85 39.58 42.96
C THR A 50 -33.40 38.58 41.92
N PRO A 51 -34.49 37.83 42.22
CA PRO A 51 -35.08 36.89 41.27
C PRO A 51 -35.74 37.62 40.08
N THR A 52 -35.39 37.17 38.87
CA THR A 52 -36.02 37.59 37.60
C THR A 52 -37.31 36.81 37.38
N PRO A 53 -38.41 37.43 36.89
CA PRO A 53 -39.71 36.78 36.78
C PRO A 53 -39.74 35.65 35.74
N THR A 54 -40.31 34.51 36.14
CA THR A 54 -40.59 33.35 35.30
C THR A 54 -41.63 33.72 34.23
N LEU A 55 -41.25 33.61 32.96
CA LEU A 55 -42.20 33.69 31.84
C LEU A 55 -43.04 32.42 31.80
N SER A 56 -44.37 32.59 31.70
CA SER A 56 -45.32 31.50 31.45
C SER A 56 -45.00 30.76 30.14
N PRO A 57 -45.25 29.44 30.07
CA PRO A 57 -45.04 28.69 28.84
C PRO A 57 -45.98 29.20 27.75
N THR A 58 -45.39 29.67 26.64
CA THR A 58 -46.11 29.93 25.39
C THR A 58 -46.63 28.59 24.84
N PRO A 59 -47.89 28.48 24.41
CA PRO A 59 -48.42 27.25 23.85
C PRO A 59 -47.67 26.89 22.56
N THR A 60 -47.16 25.66 22.51
CA THR A 60 -46.58 25.03 21.33
C THR A 60 -47.58 25.11 20.16
N PRO A 61 -47.18 25.52 18.95
CA PRO A 61 -48.04 25.40 17.79
C PRO A 61 -48.27 23.91 17.51
N THR A 62 -49.53 23.47 17.58
CA THR A 62 -49.95 22.16 17.12
C THR A 62 -49.61 22.02 15.63
N LEU A 63 -48.70 21.10 15.31
CA LEU A 63 -48.45 20.71 13.92
C LEU A 63 -49.76 20.21 13.31
N THR A 64 -50.23 20.90 12.29
CA THR A 64 -51.31 20.41 11.43
C THR A 64 -50.76 19.19 10.68
N PRO A 65 -51.44 18.03 10.66
CA PRO A 65 -50.98 16.90 9.87
C PRO A 65 -50.96 17.30 8.39
N THR A 66 -49.76 17.31 7.81
CA THR A 66 -49.61 17.38 6.35
C THR A 66 -50.16 16.06 5.79
N PRO A 67 -51.01 16.07 4.74
CA PRO A 67 -51.54 14.85 4.17
C PRO A 67 -50.39 13.97 3.64
N THR A 68 -50.28 12.76 4.18
CA THR A 68 -49.44 11.70 3.65
C THR A 68 -49.80 11.48 2.17
N PRO A 69 -48.83 11.45 1.24
CA PRO A 69 -49.13 11.01 -0.13
C PRO A 69 -49.64 9.57 -0.07
N THR A 70 -50.88 9.38 -0.51
CA THR A 70 -51.46 8.04 -0.69
C THR A 70 -50.63 7.33 -1.76
N LEU A 71 -50.00 6.22 -1.40
CA LEU A 71 -49.37 5.33 -2.37
C LEU A 71 -50.46 4.79 -3.31
N THR A 72 -50.34 5.11 -4.59
CA THR A 72 -51.09 4.45 -5.66
C THR A 72 -50.82 2.95 -5.58
N PRO A 73 -51.83 2.08 -5.59
CA PRO A 73 -51.60 0.64 -5.57
C PRO A 73 -50.90 0.20 -6.86
N THR A 74 -49.71 -0.38 -6.71
CA THR A 74 -49.05 -1.17 -7.75
C THR A 74 -49.97 -2.33 -8.14
N PRO A 75 -50.18 -2.63 -9.43
CA PRO A 75 -51.01 -3.76 -9.84
C PRO A 75 -50.40 -5.08 -9.34
N THR A 76 -51.19 -5.82 -8.57
CA THR A 76 -50.87 -7.18 -8.12
C THR A 76 -50.79 -8.11 -9.34
N LEU A 77 -49.62 -8.71 -9.57
CA LEU A 77 -49.51 -9.82 -10.52
C LEU A 77 -50.29 -11.03 -9.98
N SER A 78 -51.20 -11.57 -10.80
CA SER A 78 -51.91 -12.82 -10.51
C SER A 78 -50.93 -13.97 -10.25
N PRO A 79 -51.29 -14.92 -9.36
CA PRO A 79 -50.45 -16.07 -9.08
C PRO A 79 -50.39 -17.00 -10.31
N THR A 80 -49.18 -17.21 -10.82
CA THR A 80 -48.87 -18.23 -11.81
C THR A 80 -49.23 -19.62 -11.25
N PRO A 81 -49.89 -20.51 -12.02
CA PRO A 81 -50.24 -21.84 -11.55
C PRO A 81 -49.00 -22.66 -11.18
N LYS A 82 -49.12 -23.38 -10.06
CA LYS A 82 -48.10 -24.29 -9.51
C LYS A 82 -47.74 -25.37 -10.57
N PRO A 83 -46.45 -25.59 -10.89
CA PRO A 83 -46.05 -26.66 -11.80
C PRO A 83 -46.42 -28.02 -11.21
N THR A 84 -47.03 -28.86 -12.02
CA THR A 84 -47.26 -30.29 -11.74
C THR A 84 -45.90 -31.00 -11.62
N PRO A 85 -45.70 -31.92 -10.66
CA PRO A 85 -44.44 -32.64 -10.53
C PRO A 85 -44.22 -33.55 -11.75
N ILE A 86 -43.17 -33.27 -12.51
CA ILE A 86 -42.63 -34.15 -13.54
C ILE A 86 -41.86 -35.27 -12.81
N PRO A 87 -42.06 -36.56 -13.16
CA PRO A 87 -41.31 -37.64 -12.54
C PRO A 87 -39.81 -37.49 -12.83
N SER A 88 -39.00 -37.60 -11.79
CA SER A 88 -37.54 -37.54 -11.89
C SER A 88 -37.02 -38.63 -12.84
N PRO A 89 -36.15 -38.30 -13.80
CA PRO A 89 -35.42 -39.32 -14.53
C PRO A 89 -34.48 -40.06 -13.55
N PRO A 90 -34.13 -41.33 -13.81
CA PRO A 90 -33.26 -42.08 -12.93
C PRO A 90 -31.91 -41.37 -12.82
N VAL A 91 -31.44 -41.22 -11.58
CA VAL A 91 -30.13 -40.67 -11.23
C VAL A 91 -29.05 -41.46 -11.98
N PRO A 92 -28.26 -40.84 -12.88
CA PRO A 92 -27.02 -41.45 -13.31
C PRO A 92 -26.09 -41.47 -12.11
N ALA A 93 -25.52 -42.63 -11.80
CA ALA A 93 -24.48 -42.77 -10.79
C ALA A 93 -23.42 -41.67 -10.96
N VAL A 94 -23.14 -40.94 -9.88
CA VAL A 94 -22.08 -39.94 -9.81
C VAL A 94 -20.76 -40.67 -10.06
N SER A 95 -20.30 -40.64 -11.30
CA SER A 95 -18.92 -40.90 -11.63
C SER A 95 -18.15 -39.65 -11.25
N ALA A 96 -17.19 -39.79 -10.34
CA ALA A 96 -16.28 -38.73 -9.95
C ALA A 96 -15.51 -38.25 -11.19
N THR A 97 -15.98 -37.19 -11.83
CA THR A 97 -15.17 -36.47 -12.82
C THR A 97 -14.04 -35.78 -12.08
N PRO A 98 -12.77 -36.08 -12.40
CA PRO A 98 -11.64 -35.44 -11.78
C PRO A 98 -11.62 -33.94 -12.12
N VAL A 99 -11.14 -33.14 -11.16
CA VAL A 99 -10.68 -31.77 -11.34
C VAL A 99 -9.89 -31.68 -12.65
N PRO A 100 -10.08 -30.65 -13.51
CA PRO A 100 -9.30 -30.52 -14.73
C PRO A 100 -7.81 -30.55 -14.36
N THR A 101 -7.16 -31.62 -14.79
CA THR A 101 -5.72 -31.73 -14.77
C THR A 101 -5.25 -30.69 -15.78
N LEU A 102 -4.63 -29.63 -15.28
CA LEU A 102 -3.85 -28.72 -16.12
C LEU A 102 -2.98 -29.59 -17.02
N PRO A 103 -2.98 -29.39 -18.36
CA PRO A 103 -2.05 -30.09 -19.21
C PRO A 103 -0.66 -29.82 -18.68
N ALA A 104 0.11 -30.90 -18.46
CA ALA A 104 1.52 -30.78 -18.12
C ALA A 104 2.14 -29.77 -19.10
N PRO A 105 2.89 -28.75 -18.61
CA PRO A 105 3.52 -27.80 -19.50
C PRO A 105 4.32 -28.60 -20.52
N ALA A 106 4.05 -28.35 -21.81
CA ALA A 106 4.86 -28.88 -22.88
C ALA A 106 6.31 -28.61 -22.51
N ALA A 107 7.15 -29.65 -22.48
CA ALA A 107 8.50 -29.64 -21.96
C ALA A 107 9.34 -28.50 -22.54
N THR A 108 9.18 -27.30 -21.99
CA THR A 108 10.10 -26.19 -22.10
C THR A 108 11.28 -26.59 -21.26
N ARG A 109 12.37 -26.89 -21.98
CA ARG A 109 13.78 -26.99 -21.55
C ARG A 109 13.95 -27.33 -20.07
N ALA A 110 14.45 -28.54 -19.79
CA ALA A 110 14.85 -29.00 -18.46
C ALA A 110 15.45 -27.85 -17.63
N PRO A 111 15.12 -27.74 -16.32
CA PRO A 111 15.69 -26.73 -15.44
C PRO A 111 17.19 -26.75 -15.67
N SER A 112 17.74 -25.64 -16.16
CA SER A 112 19.17 -25.48 -16.22
C SER A 112 19.63 -25.55 -14.78
N THR A 113 20.14 -26.71 -14.40
CA THR A 113 21.11 -26.84 -13.32
C THR A 113 22.10 -25.70 -13.54
N PRO A 114 22.43 -24.90 -12.50
CA PRO A 114 23.39 -23.82 -12.65
C PRO A 114 24.62 -24.43 -13.31
N THR A 115 24.91 -23.99 -14.52
CA THR A 115 26.09 -24.48 -15.24
C THR A 115 27.26 -23.77 -14.57
N PRO A 116 28.10 -24.46 -13.78
CA PRO A 116 29.20 -23.81 -13.10
C PRO A 116 30.24 -23.50 -14.17
N THR A 117 30.19 -22.29 -14.72
CA THR A 117 31.12 -21.86 -15.78
C THR A 117 32.04 -20.73 -15.37
N ASP A 118 31.86 -20.16 -14.19
CA ASP A 118 32.87 -19.32 -13.56
C ASP A 118 33.43 -20.01 -12.32
N LYS A 119 34.76 -20.17 -12.32
CA LYS A 119 35.51 -20.68 -11.17
C LYS A 119 35.23 -19.73 -9.99
N PRO A 120 34.81 -20.22 -8.80
CA PRO A 120 34.56 -19.33 -7.68
C PRO A 120 35.83 -18.50 -7.39
N PRO A 121 35.69 -17.22 -7.02
CA PRO A 121 36.82 -16.34 -6.75
C PRO A 121 37.79 -17.01 -5.76
N ALA A 122 39.08 -17.00 -6.10
CA ALA A 122 40.09 -17.85 -5.47
C ALA A 122 40.40 -17.46 -4.01
N THR A 123 39.98 -16.26 -3.58
CA THR A 123 40.14 -15.74 -2.22
C THR A 123 38.88 -15.01 -1.74
N GLN A 124 38.73 -14.83 -0.42
CA GLN A 124 37.65 -14.02 0.16
C GLN A 124 37.68 -12.58 -0.39
N GLN A 125 38.87 -12.02 -0.62
CA GLN A 125 39.02 -10.68 -1.17
C GLN A 125 38.49 -10.59 -2.61
N ASP A 126 38.75 -11.61 -3.43
CA ASP A 126 38.23 -11.68 -4.80
C ASP A 126 36.71 -11.85 -4.80
N LEU A 127 36.15 -12.60 -3.84
CA LEU A 127 34.70 -12.76 -3.69
C LEU A 127 34.02 -11.43 -3.34
N GLU A 128 34.56 -10.68 -2.37
CA GLU A 128 34.01 -9.38 -1.98
C GLU A 128 34.10 -8.38 -3.16
N ALA A 129 35.22 -8.36 -3.89
CA ALA A 129 35.39 -7.49 -5.05
C ALA A 129 34.44 -7.85 -6.20
N ALA A 130 34.28 -9.15 -6.49
CA ALA A 130 33.34 -9.63 -7.51
C ALA A 130 31.89 -9.31 -7.12
N ALA A 131 31.51 -9.52 -5.86
CA ALA A 131 30.19 -9.20 -5.35
C ALA A 131 29.87 -7.71 -5.44
N ALA A 132 30.79 -6.85 -5.01
CA ALA A 132 30.62 -5.40 -5.06
C ALA A 132 30.46 -4.90 -6.51
N ARG A 133 31.32 -5.36 -7.42
CA ARG A 133 31.24 -5.03 -8.85
C ARG A 133 29.90 -5.49 -9.44
N LEU A 134 29.55 -6.75 -9.24
CA LEU A 134 28.32 -7.33 -9.78
C LEU A 134 27.07 -6.60 -9.26
N HIS A 135 27.04 -6.28 -7.97
CA HIS A 135 25.93 -5.56 -7.35
C HIS A 135 25.78 -4.16 -7.96
N GLN A 136 26.89 -3.44 -8.13
CA GLN A 136 26.89 -2.09 -8.72
C GLN A 136 26.49 -2.07 -10.20
N GLU A 137 26.81 -3.14 -10.95
CA GLU A 137 26.44 -3.26 -12.36
C GLU A 137 25.01 -3.80 -12.57
N ALA A 138 24.38 -4.38 -11.55
CA ALA A 138 23.02 -4.92 -11.64
C ALA A 138 21.98 -3.82 -11.42
N VAL A 139 20.75 -4.06 -11.88
CA VAL A 139 19.60 -3.28 -11.40
C VAL A 139 19.05 -3.99 -10.17
N VAL A 140 19.07 -3.33 -9.01
CA VAL A 140 18.59 -3.87 -7.75
C VAL A 140 17.22 -3.30 -7.42
N ILE A 141 16.23 -4.16 -7.31
CA ILE A 141 14.84 -3.79 -7.00
C ILE A 141 14.39 -4.50 -5.73
N ASP A 142 14.07 -3.71 -4.72
CA ASP A 142 13.38 -4.21 -3.52
C ASP A 142 11.90 -3.88 -3.60
N THR A 143 11.05 -4.91 -3.57
CA THR A 143 9.63 -4.77 -3.91
C THR A 143 8.72 -4.45 -2.74
N HIS A 144 9.25 -4.26 -1.53
CA HIS A 144 8.41 -3.90 -0.40
C HIS A 144 9.16 -3.28 0.76
N CYS A 145 8.82 -2.04 1.13
CA CYS A 145 9.17 -1.44 2.42
C CYS A 145 8.04 -0.57 2.97
N ASP A 146 7.93 -0.49 4.28
CA ASP A 146 6.92 0.23 5.06
C ASP A 146 7.38 1.61 5.55
N THR A 147 8.50 2.12 5.02
CA THR A 147 9.14 3.35 5.51
C THR A 147 8.22 4.57 5.43
N VAL A 148 7.24 4.58 4.51
CA VAL A 148 6.23 5.66 4.44
C VAL A 148 5.41 5.80 5.72
N LEU A 149 5.18 4.71 6.47
CA LEU A 149 4.54 4.74 7.78
C LEU A 149 5.35 5.52 8.81
N ARG A 150 6.67 5.65 8.61
CA ARG A 150 7.59 6.41 9.46
C ARG A 150 7.71 7.88 9.04
N ILE A 151 7.36 8.19 7.80
CA ILE A 151 7.40 9.54 7.22
C ILE A 151 6.18 10.36 7.68
N VAL A 152 5.01 9.72 7.70
CA VAL A 152 3.73 10.37 8.00
C VAL A 152 3.46 10.39 9.50
N ASP A 153 3.15 11.58 10.03
CA ASP A 153 2.80 11.78 11.44
C ASP A 153 1.48 11.07 11.80
N THR A 154 1.42 10.43 12.96
CA THR A 154 0.28 9.59 13.36
C THR A 154 -0.98 10.37 13.69
N ASP A 155 -0.82 11.63 14.12
CA ASP A 155 -1.93 12.45 14.59
C ASP A 155 -2.43 13.35 13.47
N THR A 156 -1.52 14.09 12.84
CA THR A 156 -1.86 15.04 11.77
C THR A 156 -2.07 14.36 10.42
N TRP A 157 -1.42 13.22 10.18
CA TRP A 157 -1.33 12.53 8.88
C TRP A 157 -0.58 13.32 7.80
N LEU A 158 0.09 14.40 8.17
CA LEU A 158 0.98 15.12 7.27
C LEU A 158 2.40 14.52 7.30
N PRO A 159 3.16 14.60 6.20
CA PRO A 159 4.56 14.23 6.19
C PRO A 159 5.34 15.07 7.21
N ARG A 160 6.11 14.42 8.07
CA ARG A 160 6.87 15.08 9.15
C ARG A 160 8.34 14.67 9.18
N HIS A 161 8.65 13.44 8.80
CA HIS A 161 10.00 12.90 8.89
C HIS A 161 10.62 12.74 7.50
N SER A 162 11.79 13.35 7.30
CA SER A 162 12.54 13.24 6.05
C SER A 162 13.51 12.06 6.12
N ILE A 163 13.61 11.31 5.02
CA ILE A 163 14.59 10.23 4.82
C ILE A 163 15.84 10.70 4.06
N ARG A 164 16.06 12.02 3.94
CA ARG A 164 17.18 12.60 3.19
C ARG A 164 18.54 12.23 3.76
N GLN A 165 18.63 12.19 5.08
CA GLN A 165 19.85 11.93 5.84
C GLN A 165 19.71 10.59 6.57
N GLU A 166 20.81 10.11 7.15
CA GLU A 166 20.77 8.88 7.94
C GLU A 166 19.78 9.02 9.10
N THR A 167 18.93 8.01 9.23
CA THR A 167 17.88 7.92 10.25
C THR A 167 18.02 6.60 11.03
N ARG A 168 17.19 6.43 12.05
CA ARG A 168 17.02 5.14 12.73
C ARG A 168 16.19 4.11 11.95
N HIS A 169 15.61 4.51 10.82
CA HIS A 169 14.77 3.65 9.97
C HIS A 169 15.65 2.71 9.16
N MET A 170 15.06 1.60 8.72
CA MET A 170 15.74 0.60 7.90
C MET A 170 16.01 1.12 6.48
N VAL A 171 15.23 2.11 6.04
CA VAL A 171 15.43 2.80 4.76
C VAL A 171 15.62 4.31 4.99
N ASP A 172 16.68 4.83 4.39
CA ASP A 172 16.86 6.25 4.09
C ASP A 172 17.77 6.40 2.86
N ILE A 173 17.90 7.62 2.31
CA ILE A 173 18.64 7.82 1.06
C ILE A 173 20.10 7.35 1.18
N PRO A 174 20.88 7.69 2.23
CA PRO A 174 22.23 7.14 2.40
C PRO A 174 22.28 5.62 2.44
N LYS A 175 21.32 4.96 3.11
CA LYS A 175 21.27 3.49 3.15
C LYS A 175 20.87 2.88 1.82
N LEU A 176 19.93 3.47 1.06
CA LEU A 176 19.58 3.03 -0.30
C LEU A 176 20.79 3.14 -1.23
N GLN A 177 21.54 4.24 -1.15
CA GLN A 177 22.76 4.45 -1.94
C GLN A 177 23.85 3.45 -1.58
N THR A 178 24.11 3.25 -0.29
CA THR A 178 25.11 2.27 0.19
C THR A 178 24.68 0.84 -0.15
N GLY A 179 23.38 0.59 -0.09
CA GLY A 179 22.74 -0.68 -0.41
C GLY A 179 22.66 -0.97 -1.90
N GLY A 180 23.02 -0.02 -2.76
CA GLY A 180 22.95 -0.17 -4.22
C GLY A 180 21.54 -0.40 -4.76
N ILE A 181 20.49 0.03 -4.05
CA ILE A 181 19.09 -0.18 -4.47
C ILE A 181 18.71 0.87 -5.52
N ASP A 182 18.46 0.44 -6.75
CA ASP A 182 18.03 1.30 -7.85
C ASP A 182 16.54 1.64 -7.77
N VAL A 183 15.69 0.69 -7.34
CA VAL A 183 14.25 0.90 -7.19
C VAL A 183 13.78 0.33 -5.87
N GLN A 184 13.17 1.18 -5.05
CA GLN A 184 12.48 0.80 -3.83
C GLN A 184 10.97 0.95 -4.02
N VAL A 185 10.21 -0.09 -3.74
CA VAL A 185 8.74 0.00 -3.70
C VAL A 185 8.29 0.40 -2.30
N PHE A 186 7.62 1.55 -2.19
CA PHE A 186 7.07 2.09 -0.95
C PHE A 186 5.62 1.62 -0.80
N ALA A 187 5.38 0.77 0.20
CA ALA A 187 4.07 0.22 0.50
C ALA A 187 3.23 1.21 1.30
N SER A 188 2.13 1.67 0.71
CA SER A 188 1.13 2.46 1.41
C SER A 188 0.15 1.52 2.10
N TYR A 189 0.54 1.07 3.29
CA TYR A 189 -0.30 0.22 4.14
C TYR A 189 -1.30 1.04 4.95
N THR A 190 -2.58 0.70 4.85
CA THR A 190 -3.59 1.16 5.82
C THR A 190 -4.22 -0.04 6.51
N SER A 191 -4.47 0.08 7.81
CA SER A 191 -5.41 -0.83 8.47
C SER A 191 -6.83 -0.59 7.95
N GLY A 192 -7.71 -1.55 8.15
CA GLY A 192 -9.14 -1.28 8.14
C GLY A 192 -9.54 -0.38 9.32
N TYR A 193 -10.66 0.31 9.18
CA TYR A 193 -11.31 1.07 10.24
C TYR A 193 -12.75 0.59 10.39
N LEU A 194 -13.30 0.68 11.59
CA LEU A 194 -14.70 0.34 11.87
C LEU A 194 -15.45 1.57 12.39
N LEU A 195 -16.67 1.75 11.90
CA LEU A 195 -17.65 2.65 12.46
C LEU A 195 -18.14 2.13 13.83
N ALA A 196 -18.87 2.98 14.57
CA ALA A 196 -19.44 2.61 15.86
C ALA A 196 -20.42 1.42 15.79
N ASP A 197 -21.03 1.17 14.63
CA ASP A 197 -21.93 0.03 14.38
C ASP A 197 -21.18 -1.23 13.89
N GLY A 198 -19.85 -1.20 13.85
CA GLY A 198 -19.00 -2.31 13.44
C GLY A 198 -18.82 -2.48 11.94
N LYS A 199 -19.42 -1.62 11.10
CA LYS A 199 -19.19 -1.65 9.64
C LYS A 199 -17.85 -1.04 9.27
N ALA A 200 -17.31 -1.43 8.11
CA ALA A 200 -16.10 -0.84 7.56
C ALA A 200 -16.25 0.67 7.31
N ASP A 201 -15.28 1.45 7.77
CA ASP A 201 -15.17 2.88 7.55
C ASP A 201 -14.24 3.15 6.35
N TYR A 202 -14.80 3.04 5.15
CA TYR A 202 -14.09 3.19 3.88
C TYR A 202 -13.53 4.61 3.68
N ALA A 203 -14.25 5.64 4.15
CA ALA A 203 -13.83 7.03 4.00
C ALA A 203 -12.53 7.29 4.77
N ARG A 204 -12.46 6.83 6.03
CA ARG A 204 -11.26 6.94 6.85
C ARG A 204 -10.11 6.11 6.32
N ALA A 205 -10.37 4.90 5.82
CA ALA A 205 -9.37 4.06 5.17
C ALA A 205 -8.80 4.74 3.90
N ASN A 206 -9.66 5.33 3.05
CA ASN A 206 -9.25 6.12 1.89
C ASN A 206 -8.37 7.31 2.31
N SER A 207 -8.83 8.11 3.27
CA SER A 207 -8.11 9.28 3.78
C SER A 207 -6.73 8.90 4.33
N ARG A 208 -6.63 7.80 5.09
CA ARG A 208 -5.33 7.31 5.59
C ARG A 208 -4.42 6.87 4.45
N LEU A 209 -4.94 6.16 3.46
CA LEU A 209 -4.17 5.70 2.31
C LEU A 209 -3.65 6.89 1.48
N LEU A 210 -4.49 7.90 1.25
CA LEU A 210 -4.11 9.14 0.56
C LEU A 210 -3.04 9.92 1.32
N ALA A 211 -3.08 9.94 2.66
CA ALA A 211 -2.03 10.55 3.46
C ALA A 211 -0.66 9.89 3.23
N LEU A 212 -0.62 8.57 3.12
CA LEU A 212 0.60 7.81 2.84
C LEU A 212 1.11 8.06 1.42
N LEU A 213 0.22 8.03 0.43
CA LEU A 213 0.56 8.34 -0.96
C LEU A 213 1.07 9.79 -1.10
N ASN A 214 0.43 10.74 -0.42
CA ASN A 214 0.94 12.10 -0.31
C ASN A 214 2.33 12.14 0.37
N GLY A 215 2.59 11.29 1.35
CA GLY A 215 3.91 11.09 1.97
C GLY A 215 4.99 10.59 0.99
N VAL A 216 4.64 9.66 0.09
CA VAL A 216 5.52 9.21 -1.00
C VAL A 216 5.84 10.37 -1.94
N HIS A 217 4.81 11.05 -2.46
CA HIS A 217 4.98 12.21 -3.37
C HIS A 217 5.77 13.34 -2.74
N TRP A 218 5.49 13.65 -1.48
CA TRP A 218 6.24 14.63 -0.71
C TRP A 218 7.71 14.23 -0.57
N THR A 219 8.00 12.96 -0.26
CA THR A 219 9.37 12.46 -0.11
C THR A 219 10.14 12.53 -1.43
N VAL A 220 9.53 12.15 -2.56
CA VAL A 220 10.15 12.27 -3.88
C VAL A 220 10.39 13.73 -4.23
N THR A 221 9.38 14.60 -4.06
CA THR A 221 9.47 16.04 -4.39
C THR A 221 10.53 16.74 -3.56
N GLN A 222 10.53 16.53 -2.24
CA GLN A 222 11.52 17.12 -1.36
C GLN A 222 12.93 16.61 -1.64
N ASN A 223 13.09 15.47 -2.31
CA ASN A 223 14.39 14.86 -2.59
C ASN A 223 14.63 14.63 -4.09
N ALA A 224 14.06 15.47 -4.96
CA ALA A 224 14.07 15.28 -6.42
C ALA A 224 15.46 15.24 -7.07
N ARG A 225 16.52 15.62 -6.34
CA ARG A 225 17.92 15.44 -6.78
C ARG A 225 18.38 13.98 -6.70
N SER A 226 17.83 13.20 -5.77
CA SER A 226 18.23 11.83 -5.45
C SER A 226 17.15 10.82 -5.78
N LEU A 227 15.88 11.22 -5.74
CA LEU A 227 14.72 10.35 -5.93
C LEU A 227 13.92 10.76 -7.17
N THR A 228 13.25 9.80 -7.79
CA THR A 228 12.23 10.03 -8.83
C THR A 228 11.13 8.96 -8.74
N LEU A 229 9.90 9.31 -9.14
CA LEU A 229 8.79 8.35 -9.14
C LEU A 229 8.92 7.42 -10.35
N ILE A 230 8.68 6.13 -10.15
CA ILE A 230 8.71 5.10 -11.18
C ILE A 230 7.30 4.62 -11.47
N GLN A 231 6.87 4.76 -12.72
CA GLN A 231 5.59 4.27 -13.21
C GLN A 231 5.73 3.23 -14.31
N SER A 232 6.95 3.02 -14.83
CA SER A 232 7.27 2.12 -15.94
C SER A 232 8.74 1.71 -15.98
N ASN A 233 9.04 0.69 -16.77
CA ASN A 233 10.44 0.34 -17.05
C ASN A 233 11.24 1.47 -17.70
N ALA A 234 10.60 2.32 -18.51
CA ALA A 234 11.26 3.47 -19.11
C ALA A 234 11.70 4.48 -18.03
N ASP A 235 10.91 4.64 -16.96
CA ASP A 235 11.27 5.51 -15.84
C ASP A 235 12.46 4.94 -15.06
N ILE A 236 12.54 3.60 -14.92
CA ILE A 236 13.70 2.95 -14.28
C ILE A 236 14.98 3.29 -15.04
N GLU A 237 14.96 3.13 -16.37
CA GLU A 237 16.12 3.44 -17.21
C GLU A 237 16.51 4.92 -17.13
N GLN A 238 15.53 5.83 -17.13
CA GLN A 238 15.78 7.26 -16.96
C GLN A 238 16.34 7.59 -15.57
N ALA A 239 15.85 6.95 -14.51
CA ALA A 239 16.36 7.14 -13.15
C ALA A 239 17.84 6.73 -13.06
N GLN A 240 18.19 5.58 -13.62
CA GLN A 240 19.57 5.09 -13.65
C GLN A 240 20.49 6.02 -14.43
N GLN A 241 20.07 6.48 -15.62
CA GLN A 241 20.83 7.45 -16.41
C GLN A 241 21.03 8.79 -15.68
N ALA A 242 20.04 9.19 -14.87
CA ALA A 242 20.11 10.41 -14.06
C ALA A 242 20.86 10.21 -12.73
N GLY A 243 21.32 9.00 -12.39
CA GLY A 243 21.94 8.68 -11.11
C GLY A 243 20.99 8.84 -9.92
N LYS A 244 19.69 8.61 -10.13
CA LYS A 244 18.64 8.70 -9.11
C LYS A 244 18.14 7.32 -8.71
N ILE A 245 17.68 7.21 -7.47
CA ILE A 245 16.93 6.06 -6.99
C ILE A 245 15.47 6.24 -7.40
N GLY A 246 14.90 5.20 -8.00
CA GLY A 246 13.49 5.08 -8.31
C GLY A 246 12.66 4.76 -7.07
N VAL A 247 11.53 5.43 -6.91
CA VAL A 247 10.50 5.12 -5.93
C VAL A 247 9.25 4.68 -6.68
N MET A 248 8.84 3.44 -6.50
CA MET A 248 7.54 2.96 -7.00
C MET A 248 6.54 2.94 -5.85
N ALA A 249 5.32 3.41 -6.09
CA ALA A 249 4.27 3.42 -5.06
C ALA A 249 3.37 2.17 -5.19
N SER A 250 3.08 1.53 -4.06
CA SER A 250 2.13 0.42 -3.97
C SER A 250 1.09 0.63 -2.88
N ILE A 251 -0.03 -0.10 -2.99
CA ILE A 251 -1.05 -0.22 -1.94
C ILE A 251 -0.92 -1.60 -1.31
N GLU A 252 -0.85 -1.65 0.03
CA GLU A 252 -0.89 -2.90 0.78
C GLU A 252 -2.20 -2.97 1.57
N GLY A 253 -3.13 -3.80 1.12
CA GLY A 253 -4.46 -3.92 1.69
C GLY A 253 -5.39 -2.78 1.25
N ALA A 254 -6.23 -3.05 0.26
CA ALA A 254 -7.16 -2.07 -0.32
C ALA A 254 -8.45 -1.87 0.52
N TYR A 255 -8.32 -1.60 1.82
CA TYR A 255 -9.46 -1.42 2.74
C TYR A 255 -10.33 -0.18 2.44
N ALA A 256 -9.86 0.73 1.59
CA ALA A 256 -10.61 1.89 1.12
C ALA A 256 -11.73 1.52 0.12
N PHE A 257 -11.70 0.32 -0.44
CA PHE A 257 -12.53 -0.04 -1.58
C PHE A 257 -13.89 -0.56 -1.11
N SER A 258 -14.95 0.07 -1.58
CA SER A 258 -16.34 -0.36 -1.43
C SER A 258 -16.93 -0.78 -2.78
N GLU A 259 -18.10 -1.42 -2.79
CA GLU A 259 -18.82 -1.71 -4.04
C GLU A 259 -19.15 -0.45 -4.84
N GLN A 260 -19.35 0.69 -4.15
CA GLN A 260 -19.74 1.95 -4.74
C GLN A 260 -18.55 2.71 -5.33
N THR A 261 -17.39 2.66 -4.68
CA THR A 261 -16.25 3.55 -4.99
C THR A 261 -15.00 2.82 -5.48
N GLY A 262 -14.88 1.50 -5.27
CA GLY A 262 -13.61 0.77 -5.40
C GLY A 262 -12.96 0.86 -6.79
N ILE A 263 -13.74 0.71 -7.86
CA ILE A 263 -13.22 0.78 -9.24
C ILE A 263 -12.72 2.18 -9.59
N GLU A 264 -13.47 3.21 -9.20
CA GLU A 264 -13.08 4.58 -9.51
C GLU A 264 -11.91 5.03 -8.62
N LEU A 265 -11.88 4.65 -7.34
CA LEU A 265 -10.72 4.86 -6.47
C LEU A 265 -9.46 4.21 -7.04
N LEU A 266 -9.53 2.98 -7.56
CA LEU A 266 -8.40 2.34 -8.23
C LEU A 266 -7.84 3.20 -9.38
N ARG A 267 -8.70 3.82 -10.18
CA ARG A 267 -8.30 4.74 -11.26
C ARG A 267 -7.67 6.02 -10.71
N GLN A 268 -8.23 6.59 -9.65
CA GLN A 268 -7.63 7.76 -9.00
C GLN A 268 -6.24 7.43 -8.43
N TYR A 269 -6.06 6.24 -7.85
CA TYR A 269 -4.75 5.78 -7.38
C TYR A 269 -3.76 5.51 -8.52
N ASP A 270 -4.23 4.99 -9.66
CA ASP A 270 -3.43 4.88 -10.89
C ASP A 270 -2.97 6.24 -11.41
N ASP A 271 -3.89 7.22 -11.46
CA ASP A 271 -3.60 8.60 -11.85
C ASP A 271 -2.55 9.23 -10.91
N LEU A 272 -2.56 8.84 -9.63
CA LEU A 272 -1.58 9.24 -8.61
C LEU A 272 -0.30 8.38 -8.59
N GLY A 273 -0.15 7.43 -9.51
CA GLY A 273 1.08 6.69 -9.76
C GLY A 273 1.26 5.37 -9.02
N ILE A 274 0.20 4.80 -8.43
CA ILE A 274 0.25 3.42 -7.92
C ILE A 274 0.49 2.44 -9.08
N ARG A 275 1.44 1.52 -8.91
CA ARG A 275 1.76 0.48 -9.92
C ARG A 275 1.70 -0.95 -9.41
N MET A 276 1.42 -1.14 -8.13
CA MET A 276 1.25 -2.45 -7.54
C MET A 276 0.22 -2.37 -6.41
N LEU A 277 -0.63 -3.38 -6.27
CA LEU A 277 -1.65 -3.43 -5.22
C LEU A 277 -1.82 -4.86 -4.70
N SER A 278 -1.72 -5.02 -3.38
CA SER A 278 -2.13 -6.21 -2.64
C SER A 278 -3.59 -6.03 -2.21
N LEU A 279 -4.47 -6.96 -2.60
CA LEU A 279 -5.92 -6.80 -2.41
C LEU A 279 -6.29 -6.70 -0.93
N THR A 280 -5.65 -7.53 -0.10
CA THR A 280 -5.87 -7.61 1.34
C THR A 280 -4.55 -7.41 2.09
N TRP A 281 -4.66 -7.28 3.42
CA TRP A 281 -3.55 -7.57 4.33
C TRP A 281 -3.89 -8.89 5.05
N ASN A 282 -3.51 -9.07 6.33
CA ASN A 282 -3.90 -10.27 7.08
C ASN A 282 -5.41 -10.39 7.31
N TYR A 283 -6.12 -9.26 7.46
CA TYR A 283 -7.58 -9.24 7.58
C TYR A 283 -8.26 -9.22 6.21
N SER A 284 -9.47 -9.79 6.19
CA SER A 284 -10.36 -9.80 5.02
C SER A 284 -11.02 -8.43 4.85
N ASN A 285 -11.34 -8.09 3.62
CA ASN A 285 -12.03 -6.85 3.26
C ASN A 285 -13.05 -7.10 2.15
N ALA A 286 -13.59 -6.03 1.55
CA ALA A 286 -14.62 -6.13 0.52
C ALA A 286 -14.16 -6.86 -0.77
N LEU A 287 -12.87 -7.09 -0.96
CA LEU A 287 -12.30 -7.73 -2.16
C LEU A 287 -12.13 -9.24 -2.01
N GLY A 288 -11.89 -9.72 -0.79
CA GLY A 288 -11.60 -11.12 -0.49
C GLY A 288 -10.93 -11.29 0.86
N GLU A 289 -10.36 -12.46 1.07
CA GLU A 289 -9.83 -12.86 2.37
C GLU A 289 -8.32 -12.77 2.45
N GLY A 290 -7.92 -12.10 3.54
CA GLY A 290 -6.54 -12.04 3.99
C GLY A 290 -6.09 -13.31 4.70
N ALA A 291 -4.78 -13.38 4.94
CA ALA A 291 -4.08 -14.58 5.38
C ALA A 291 -4.67 -15.22 6.65
N GLU A 292 -5.24 -14.42 7.55
CA GLU A 292 -5.82 -14.94 8.80
C GLU A 292 -7.23 -15.51 8.63
N GLY A 293 -7.90 -15.23 7.50
CA GLY A 293 -9.26 -15.72 7.25
C GLY A 293 -10.29 -15.15 8.24
N ILE A 294 -10.07 -13.92 8.71
CA ILE A 294 -10.98 -13.19 9.60
C ILE A 294 -11.15 -11.74 9.13
N TYR A 295 -12.29 -11.13 9.45
CA TYR A 295 -12.52 -9.69 9.32
C TYR A 295 -11.98 -8.95 10.55
N LEU A 296 -11.86 -7.63 10.44
CA LEU A 296 -11.33 -6.78 11.51
C LEU A 296 -12.18 -6.81 12.80
N ASP A 297 -13.47 -7.13 12.69
CA ASP A 297 -14.38 -7.33 13.84
C ASP A 297 -14.22 -8.71 14.52
N GLY A 298 -13.30 -9.55 14.02
CA GLY A 298 -13.00 -10.89 14.51
C GLY A 298 -13.90 -11.99 13.95
N THR A 299 -14.86 -11.67 13.07
CA THR A 299 -15.70 -12.67 12.42
C THR A 299 -14.90 -13.49 11.41
N ALA A 300 -15.17 -14.79 11.32
CA ALA A 300 -14.51 -15.66 10.36
C ALA A 300 -14.90 -15.30 8.93
N SER A 301 -13.93 -15.30 8.03
CA SER A 301 -14.11 -15.04 6.60
C SER A 301 -13.77 -16.26 5.76
N ARG A 302 -14.60 -16.53 4.74
CA ARG A 302 -14.51 -17.69 3.84
C ARG A 302 -15.15 -17.33 2.50
N GLY A 303 -14.60 -17.83 1.39
CA GLY A 303 -15.19 -17.62 0.07
C GLY A 303 -14.18 -17.33 -1.05
N GLY A 304 -13.00 -16.83 -0.72
CA GLY A 304 -12.03 -16.36 -1.70
C GLY A 304 -12.45 -14.98 -2.26
N LEU A 305 -11.92 -14.66 -3.44
CA LEU A 305 -12.23 -13.41 -4.14
C LEU A 305 -13.74 -13.15 -4.32
N THR A 306 -14.20 -11.95 -3.91
CA THR A 306 -15.59 -11.47 -4.07
C THR A 306 -15.85 -10.96 -5.50
N ASP A 307 -17.10 -10.63 -5.83
CA ASP A 307 -17.45 -10.04 -7.15
C ASP A 307 -16.80 -8.68 -7.37
N LEU A 308 -16.71 -7.86 -6.31
CA LEU A 308 -15.94 -6.61 -6.33
C LEU A 308 -14.45 -6.90 -6.55
N GLY A 309 -13.90 -7.91 -5.85
CA GLY A 309 -12.52 -8.35 -6.03
C GLY A 309 -12.21 -8.76 -7.48
N ARG A 310 -13.10 -9.52 -8.13
CA ARG A 310 -12.98 -9.89 -9.56
C ARG A 310 -12.99 -8.66 -10.46
N SER A 311 -13.87 -7.70 -10.18
CA SER A 311 -13.96 -6.45 -10.94
C SER A 311 -12.70 -5.60 -10.78
N VAL A 312 -12.11 -5.57 -9.58
CA VAL A 312 -10.84 -4.90 -9.30
C VAL A 312 -9.69 -5.56 -10.04
N ILE A 313 -9.59 -6.90 -10.03
CA ILE A 313 -8.57 -7.64 -10.79
C ILE A 313 -8.65 -7.32 -12.28
N ALA A 314 -9.86 -7.32 -12.86
CA ALA A 314 -10.07 -6.98 -14.25
C ALA A 314 -9.61 -5.55 -14.58
N GLU A 315 -9.91 -4.59 -13.69
CA GLU A 315 -9.48 -3.20 -13.86
C GLU A 315 -7.97 -3.02 -13.66
N MET A 316 -7.35 -3.73 -12.72
CA MET A 316 -5.89 -3.76 -12.55
C MET A 316 -5.19 -4.27 -13.81
N ASN A 317 -5.69 -5.37 -14.40
CA ASN A 317 -5.19 -5.86 -15.69
C ASN A 317 -5.37 -4.83 -16.80
N ARG A 318 -6.53 -4.13 -16.85
CA ARG A 318 -6.78 -3.08 -17.85
C ARG A 318 -5.79 -1.92 -17.70
N LEU A 319 -5.48 -1.51 -16.48
CA LEU A 319 -4.61 -0.38 -16.15
C LEU A 319 -3.11 -0.73 -16.21
N GLY A 320 -2.75 -2.01 -16.17
CA GLY A 320 -1.36 -2.44 -16.05
C GLY A 320 -0.79 -2.26 -14.64
N ILE A 321 -1.64 -2.42 -13.62
CA ILE A 321 -1.23 -2.44 -12.20
C ILE A 321 -0.89 -3.88 -11.84
N VAL A 322 0.29 -4.08 -11.24
CA VAL A 322 0.75 -5.39 -10.78
C VAL A 322 -0.16 -5.88 -9.65
N ILE A 323 -0.68 -7.10 -9.80
CA ILE A 323 -1.46 -7.79 -8.77
C ILE A 323 -0.50 -8.49 -7.81
N ASP A 324 -0.53 -8.09 -6.54
CA ASP A 324 0.24 -8.72 -5.48
C ASP A 324 -0.59 -9.73 -4.69
N VAL A 325 -0.08 -10.97 -4.62
CA VAL A 325 -0.71 -12.10 -3.94
C VAL A 325 -0.14 -12.37 -2.54
N SER A 326 0.84 -11.57 -2.09
CA SER A 326 1.20 -11.54 -0.67
C SER A 326 -0.04 -11.18 0.17
N HIS A 327 -0.09 -11.67 1.41
CA HIS A 327 -1.20 -11.55 2.36
C HIS A 327 -2.51 -12.27 2.02
N LEU A 328 -2.68 -12.86 0.84
CA LEU A 328 -3.90 -13.60 0.53
C LEU A 328 -3.97 -14.91 1.32
N ASN A 329 -5.19 -15.32 1.70
CA ASN A 329 -5.39 -16.73 2.03
C ASN A 329 -5.33 -17.61 0.77
N GLU A 330 -5.35 -18.93 0.97
CA GLU A 330 -5.24 -19.88 -0.14
C GLU A 330 -6.40 -19.78 -1.15
N ALA A 331 -7.64 -19.60 -0.70
CA ALA A 331 -8.80 -19.51 -1.59
C ALA A 331 -8.73 -18.27 -2.49
N THR A 332 -8.45 -17.10 -1.92
CA THR A 332 -8.28 -15.85 -2.66
C THR A 332 -7.10 -15.94 -3.61
N PHE A 333 -5.97 -16.51 -3.19
CA PHE A 333 -4.81 -16.76 -4.06
C PHE A 333 -5.21 -17.53 -5.32
N TRP A 334 -5.89 -18.68 -5.18
CA TRP A 334 -6.28 -19.50 -6.33
C TRP A 334 -7.30 -18.80 -7.23
N HIS A 335 -8.23 -18.03 -6.64
CA HIS A 335 -9.17 -17.23 -7.43
C HIS A 335 -8.47 -16.12 -8.21
N VAL A 336 -7.50 -15.41 -7.62
CA VAL A 336 -6.71 -14.38 -8.32
C VAL A 336 -5.97 -14.99 -9.51
N LEU A 337 -5.29 -16.13 -9.31
CA LEU A 337 -4.57 -16.81 -10.39
C LEU A 337 -5.48 -17.30 -11.52
N ALA A 338 -6.75 -17.62 -11.22
CA ALA A 338 -7.74 -18.02 -12.21
C ALA A 338 -8.30 -16.84 -13.02
N GLU A 339 -8.33 -15.63 -12.43
CA GLU A 339 -8.96 -14.44 -13.02
C GLU A 339 -7.97 -13.53 -13.74
N THR A 340 -6.73 -13.44 -13.25
CA THR A 340 -5.71 -12.55 -13.82
C THR A 340 -5.28 -12.97 -15.22
N ARG A 341 -5.07 -11.97 -16.08
CA ARG A 341 -4.54 -12.13 -17.45
C ARG A 341 -3.07 -11.71 -17.58
N ALA A 342 -2.49 -11.18 -16.51
CA ALA A 342 -1.11 -10.72 -16.45
C ALA A 342 -0.35 -11.47 -15.33
N PRO A 343 1.00 -11.50 -15.39
CA PRO A 343 1.81 -12.07 -14.32
C PRO A 343 1.54 -11.43 -12.95
N VAL A 344 1.41 -12.27 -11.92
CA VAL A 344 1.30 -11.82 -10.51
C VAL A 344 2.65 -11.76 -9.82
N ILE A 345 2.73 -10.99 -8.74
CA ILE A 345 3.90 -10.97 -7.85
C ILE A 345 3.48 -11.45 -6.46
N ALA A 346 4.37 -12.13 -5.74
CA ALA A 346 4.30 -12.13 -4.28
C ALA A 346 5.36 -11.14 -3.80
N SER A 347 4.96 -9.91 -3.47
CA SER A 347 5.89 -8.78 -3.27
C SER A 347 6.79 -8.91 -2.04
N HIS A 348 6.40 -9.76 -1.08
CA HIS A 348 7.18 -10.10 0.11
C HIS A 348 6.57 -11.37 0.75
N SER A 349 7.02 -12.56 0.32
CA SER A 349 6.60 -13.83 0.94
C SER A 349 7.73 -14.86 0.95
N SER A 350 7.67 -15.81 1.89
CA SER A 350 8.72 -16.84 2.06
C SER A 350 8.15 -18.24 1.80
N VAL A 351 8.93 -19.28 2.10
CA VAL A 351 8.67 -20.67 1.64
C VAL A 351 8.15 -21.51 2.79
N TYR A 352 6.94 -22.07 2.62
CA TYR A 352 6.25 -22.80 3.68
C TYR A 352 7.00 -24.09 4.09
N ALA A 353 7.61 -24.77 3.11
CA ALA A 353 8.36 -26.00 3.35
C ALA A 353 9.57 -25.81 4.29
N LEU A 354 10.15 -24.61 4.34
CA LEU A 354 11.25 -24.26 5.24
C LEU A 354 10.75 -23.71 6.58
N CYS A 355 9.69 -22.89 6.54
CA CYS A 355 9.08 -22.30 7.73
C CYS A 355 7.54 -22.36 7.60
N PRO A 356 6.87 -23.32 8.27
CA PRO A 356 5.42 -23.47 8.20
C PRO A 356 4.68 -22.30 8.87
N HIS A 357 4.37 -21.28 8.08
CA HIS A 357 3.67 -20.08 8.51
C HIS A 357 2.58 -19.72 7.50
N VAL A 358 1.42 -19.23 7.95
CA VAL A 358 0.28 -18.91 7.06
C VAL A 358 0.61 -17.85 6.00
N ARG A 359 1.62 -17.02 6.26
CA ARG A 359 2.13 -16.02 5.31
C ARG A 359 3.09 -16.58 4.27
N ASN A 360 3.56 -17.82 4.42
CA ASN A 360 4.49 -18.43 3.49
C ASN A 360 3.77 -19.23 2.42
N LEU A 361 4.33 -19.20 1.22
CA LEU A 361 3.79 -19.87 0.05
C LEU A 361 4.12 -21.36 0.10
N THR A 362 3.11 -22.18 -0.15
CA THR A 362 3.30 -23.61 -0.41
C THR A 362 4.00 -23.82 -1.76
N ASP A 363 4.66 -24.96 -1.96
CA ASP A 363 5.30 -25.32 -3.22
C ASP A 363 4.35 -25.19 -4.42
N ARG A 364 3.07 -25.59 -4.23
CA ARG A 364 2.04 -25.48 -5.25
C ARG A 364 1.75 -24.01 -5.63
N GLN A 365 1.73 -23.11 -4.66
CA GLN A 365 1.54 -21.67 -4.92
C GLN A 365 2.76 -21.09 -5.64
N ILE A 366 3.99 -21.46 -5.23
CA ILE A 366 5.23 -21.02 -5.90
C ILE A 366 5.24 -21.48 -7.37
N GLN A 367 4.90 -22.75 -7.63
CA GLN A 367 4.77 -23.30 -8.98
C GLN A 367 3.69 -22.59 -9.80
N ALA A 368 2.56 -22.23 -9.19
CA ALA A 368 1.48 -21.52 -9.87
C ALA A 368 1.87 -20.08 -10.23
N ILE A 369 2.56 -19.36 -9.33
CA ILE A 369 3.11 -18.03 -9.62
C ILE A 369 4.07 -18.13 -10.81
N ALA A 370 5.01 -19.08 -10.79
CA ALA A 370 5.95 -19.28 -11.89
C ALA A 370 5.26 -19.64 -13.21
N GLY A 371 4.28 -20.56 -13.18
CA GLY A 371 3.49 -20.96 -14.35
C GLY A 371 2.67 -19.83 -14.96
N ASN A 372 2.31 -18.80 -14.18
CA ASN A 372 1.68 -17.56 -14.64
C ASN A 372 2.70 -16.52 -15.16
N GLY A 373 4.00 -16.80 -15.10
CA GLY A 373 5.07 -15.86 -15.44
C GLY A 373 5.45 -14.90 -14.31
N GLY A 374 4.89 -15.10 -13.12
CA GLY A 374 5.07 -14.26 -11.94
C GLY A 374 6.42 -14.40 -11.25
N VAL A 375 6.62 -13.68 -10.15
CA VAL A 375 7.88 -13.68 -9.37
C VAL A 375 7.57 -13.71 -7.87
N VAL A 376 8.31 -14.55 -7.14
CA VAL A 376 8.28 -14.62 -5.66
C VAL A 376 9.42 -13.76 -5.10
N GLN A 377 9.08 -12.69 -4.41
CA GLN A 377 10.05 -11.80 -3.78
C GLN A 377 10.21 -12.23 -2.32
N VAL A 378 11.41 -12.73 -1.97
CA VAL A 378 11.63 -13.39 -0.67
C VAL A 378 11.62 -12.37 0.46
N ASN A 379 10.78 -12.61 1.47
CA ASN A 379 10.62 -11.76 2.66
C ASN A 379 11.73 -12.01 3.70
N TYR A 380 12.20 -10.95 4.37
CA TYR A 380 13.28 -11.02 5.37
C TYR A 380 12.76 -11.18 6.82
N HIS A 381 11.46 -11.14 7.05
CA HIS A 381 10.88 -11.20 8.38
C HIS A 381 11.24 -12.51 9.08
N ARG A 382 11.98 -12.42 10.19
CA ARG A 382 12.53 -13.60 10.90
C ARG A 382 11.52 -14.70 11.21
N PRO A 383 10.29 -14.40 11.71
CA PRO A 383 9.25 -15.41 11.94
C PRO A 383 8.73 -16.11 10.69
N PHE A 384 9.00 -15.59 9.50
CA PHE A 384 8.66 -16.21 8.22
C PHE A 384 9.84 -16.99 7.64
N LEU A 385 11.04 -16.86 8.21
CA LEU A 385 12.28 -17.50 7.74
C LEU A 385 12.67 -18.74 8.55
N SER A 386 12.36 -18.75 9.86
CA SER A 386 12.78 -19.84 10.74
C SER A 386 11.77 -20.06 11.86
N ALA A 387 11.59 -21.34 12.22
CA ALA A 387 10.83 -21.72 13.41
C ALA A 387 11.46 -21.22 14.72
N ASP A 388 12.77 -20.94 14.71
CA ASP A 388 13.45 -20.13 15.72
C ASP A 388 13.80 -18.76 15.11
N PRO A 389 12.93 -17.75 15.24
CA PRO A 389 13.16 -16.45 14.62
C PRO A 389 14.46 -15.81 15.07
N ASP A 390 14.94 -16.10 16.29
CA ASP A 390 16.16 -15.50 16.79
C ASP A 390 17.44 -16.05 16.14
N SER A 391 17.34 -17.19 15.46
CA SER A 391 18.42 -17.77 14.67
C SER A 391 18.51 -17.25 13.23
N ALA A 392 17.47 -16.56 12.73
CA ALA A 392 17.41 -16.17 11.33
C ALA A 392 18.51 -15.16 10.95
N THR A 393 19.22 -15.46 9.86
CA THR A 393 20.32 -14.66 9.31
C THR A 393 20.12 -14.36 7.83
N LEU A 394 21.01 -13.55 7.24
CA LEU A 394 21.17 -13.41 5.79
C LEU A 394 21.18 -14.76 5.06
N ALA A 395 21.91 -15.75 5.58
CA ALA A 395 22.00 -17.06 4.94
C ALA A 395 20.63 -17.74 4.91
N THR A 396 19.81 -17.56 5.94
CA THR A 396 18.42 -18.08 5.99
C THR A 396 17.56 -17.45 4.90
N VAL A 397 17.71 -16.16 4.61
CA VAL A 397 17.03 -15.51 3.46
C VAL A 397 17.45 -16.18 2.15
N VAL A 398 18.75 -16.44 1.97
CA VAL A 398 19.23 -17.09 0.74
C VAL A 398 18.83 -18.57 0.68
N ASP A 399 18.62 -19.26 1.80
CA ASP A 399 18.03 -20.62 1.83
C ASP A 399 16.61 -20.62 1.25
N HIS A 400 15.82 -19.58 1.53
CA HIS A 400 14.51 -19.39 0.94
C HIS A 400 14.57 -19.07 -0.56
N ILE A 401 15.57 -18.29 -1.01
CA ILE A 401 15.83 -18.07 -2.44
C ILE A 401 16.18 -19.40 -3.12
N ASP A 402 17.10 -20.18 -2.54
CA ASP A 402 17.51 -21.49 -3.05
C ASP A 402 16.31 -22.43 -3.22
N ALA A 403 15.39 -22.45 -2.24
CA ALA A 403 14.19 -23.27 -2.32
C ALA A 403 13.25 -22.86 -3.47
N VAL A 404 13.06 -21.57 -3.72
CA VAL A 404 12.28 -21.10 -4.88
C VAL A 404 13.00 -21.49 -6.19
N VAL A 405 14.31 -21.24 -6.28
CA VAL A 405 15.11 -21.59 -7.47
C VAL A 405 15.07 -23.10 -7.76
N ALA A 406 15.16 -23.94 -6.72
CA ALA A 406 15.08 -25.39 -6.87
C ALA A 406 13.72 -25.87 -7.37
N LEU A 407 12.63 -25.19 -6.99
CA LEU A 407 11.27 -25.56 -7.39
C LEU A 407 10.91 -25.10 -8.80
N VAL A 408 11.26 -23.87 -9.17
CA VAL A 408 10.74 -23.22 -10.39
C VAL A 408 11.81 -22.56 -11.27
N GLY A 409 13.07 -22.64 -10.90
CA GLY A 409 14.17 -21.98 -11.60
C GLY A 409 14.34 -20.50 -11.20
N VAL A 410 15.45 -19.92 -11.65
CA VAL A 410 15.89 -18.59 -11.21
C VAL A 410 15.07 -17.42 -11.78
N ASP A 411 14.27 -17.64 -12.82
CA ASP A 411 13.51 -16.58 -13.52
C ASP A 411 12.28 -16.06 -12.74
N HIS A 412 12.02 -16.63 -11.55
CA HIS A 412 10.81 -16.45 -10.76
C HIS A 412 11.06 -16.10 -9.29
N VAL A 413 12.26 -15.62 -8.96
CA VAL A 413 12.61 -15.20 -7.59
C VAL A 413 13.21 -13.78 -7.56
N GLY A 414 13.03 -13.05 -6.46
CA GLY A 414 13.68 -11.77 -6.22
C GLY A 414 13.66 -11.34 -4.75
N LEU A 415 13.72 -10.03 -4.50
CA LEU A 415 13.90 -9.39 -3.18
C LEU A 415 12.68 -8.57 -2.75
N GLY A 416 12.14 -8.85 -1.56
CA GLY A 416 11.01 -8.11 -0.98
C GLY A 416 11.18 -7.96 0.53
N SER A 417 11.93 -6.95 0.95
CA SER A 417 12.56 -6.88 2.27
C SER A 417 11.62 -6.80 3.45
N ASP A 418 10.49 -6.10 3.30
CA ASP A 418 9.60 -5.75 4.40
C ASP A 418 10.30 -4.81 5.42
N PHE A 419 11.25 -3.99 4.94
CA PHE A 419 11.95 -3.00 5.79
C PHE A 419 10.97 -2.02 6.44
N ASP A 420 11.24 -1.68 7.70
CA ASP A 420 10.41 -0.86 8.61
C ASP A 420 9.02 -1.44 8.99
N GLY A 421 8.61 -2.55 8.36
CA GLY A 421 7.39 -3.33 8.61
C GLY A 421 7.63 -4.61 9.40
N ALA A 422 8.82 -5.19 9.25
CA ALA A 422 9.21 -6.46 9.85
C ALA A 422 10.38 -6.38 10.84
N LYS A 423 10.60 -7.49 11.55
CA LYS A 423 11.84 -7.78 12.30
C LYS A 423 12.87 -8.41 11.38
N MET A 424 14.01 -7.74 11.17
CA MET A 424 15.07 -8.13 10.24
C MET A 424 16.01 -9.21 10.79
N PRO A 425 16.56 -10.09 9.94
CA PRO A 425 17.50 -11.13 10.35
C PRO A 425 18.91 -10.56 10.51
N LEU A 426 19.77 -11.30 11.24
CA LEU A 426 21.17 -10.90 11.42
C LEU A 426 21.88 -10.80 10.07
N GLY A 427 22.54 -9.67 9.82
CA GLY A 427 23.27 -9.41 8.59
C GLY A 427 22.47 -8.65 7.53
N LEU A 428 21.17 -8.41 7.73
CA LEU A 428 20.27 -7.65 6.86
C LEU A 428 19.45 -6.61 7.66
N GLU A 429 20.09 -5.92 8.59
CA GLU A 429 19.41 -5.02 9.52
C GLU A 429 18.73 -3.82 8.84
N ASP A 430 19.23 -3.42 7.68
CA ASP A 430 18.76 -2.26 6.92
C ASP A 430 19.15 -2.34 5.44
N ALA A 431 18.66 -1.38 4.64
CA ALA A 431 18.89 -1.33 3.20
C ALA A 431 20.38 -1.29 2.81
N ALA A 432 21.28 -0.76 3.65
CA ALA A 432 22.70 -0.71 3.35
C ALA A 432 23.36 -2.10 3.34
N LYS A 433 22.67 -3.14 3.81
CA LYS A 433 23.19 -4.51 3.90
C LYS A 433 22.85 -5.38 2.70
N VAL A 434 21.98 -4.94 1.81
CA VAL A 434 21.54 -5.71 0.63
C VAL A 434 22.68 -6.24 -0.25
N PRO A 435 23.84 -5.55 -0.43
CA PRO A 435 24.98 -6.11 -1.19
C PRO A 435 25.51 -7.44 -0.64
N ARG A 436 25.26 -7.75 0.64
CA ARG A 436 25.66 -9.02 1.25
C ARG A 436 24.89 -10.21 0.66
N ILE A 437 23.69 -10.01 0.12
CA ILE A 437 22.93 -11.05 -0.60
C ILE A 437 23.68 -11.46 -1.86
N THR A 438 24.18 -10.50 -2.63
CA THR A 438 25.00 -10.78 -3.83
C THR A 438 26.22 -11.60 -3.49
N ARG A 439 26.92 -11.24 -2.41
CA ARG A 439 28.07 -12.00 -1.93
C ARG A 439 27.70 -13.42 -1.53
N GLU A 440 26.62 -13.59 -0.78
CA GLU A 440 26.13 -14.90 -0.35
C GLU A 440 25.75 -15.77 -1.56
N LEU A 441 25.01 -15.24 -2.54
CA LEU A 441 24.67 -15.95 -3.78
C LEU A 441 25.92 -16.37 -4.58
N LEU A 442 26.90 -15.48 -4.76
CA LEU A 442 28.17 -15.82 -5.41
C LEU A 442 28.91 -16.94 -4.65
N SER A 443 28.91 -16.88 -3.31
CA SER A 443 29.57 -17.90 -2.48
C SER A 443 28.91 -19.28 -2.59
N ARG A 444 27.60 -19.31 -2.89
CA ARG A 444 26.82 -20.53 -3.16
C ARG A 444 26.95 -21.02 -4.60
N GLY A 445 27.70 -20.32 -5.45
CA GLY A 445 27.99 -20.73 -6.83
C GLY A 445 26.95 -20.32 -7.86
N TYR A 446 26.07 -19.36 -7.56
CA TYR A 446 25.22 -18.75 -8.57
C TYR A 446 26.07 -18.02 -9.62
N SER A 447 25.67 -18.12 -10.88
CA SER A 447 26.32 -17.37 -11.96
C SER A 447 26.02 -15.88 -11.85
N GLU A 448 26.90 -15.02 -12.38
CA GLU A 448 26.64 -13.57 -12.39
C GLU A 448 25.32 -13.23 -13.12
N ALA A 449 24.97 -13.98 -14.18
CA ALA A 449 23.72 -13.81 -14.91
C ALA A 449 22.49 -14.14 -14.07
N ASP A 450 22.54 -15.23 -13.29
CA ASP A 450 21.48 -15.63 -12.39
C ASP A 450 21.28 -14.63 -11.26
N ILE A 451 22.38 -14.11 -10.71
CA ILE A 451 22.31 -13.10 -9.65
C ILE A 451 21.66 -11.81 -10.17
N ARG A 452 21.97 -11.34 -11.39
CA ARG A 452 21.29 -10.16 -11.97
C ARG A 452 19.78 -10.36 -12.10
N LYS A 453 19.33 -11.59 -12.36
CA LYS A 453 17.90 -11.93 -12.39
C LYS A 453 17.25 -11.76 -11.03
N ILE A 454 17.86 -12.36 -10.00
CA ILE A 454 17.40 -12.30 -8.60
C ILE A 454 17.38 -10.85 -8.09
N LEU A 455 18.43 -10.07 -8.38
CA LEU A 455 18.55 -8.70 -7.89
C LEU A 455 17.48 -7.76 -8.47
N GLY A 456 16.99 -8.00 -9.69
CA GLY A 456 15.93 -7.14 -10.23
C GLY A 456 15.52 -7.38 -11.67
N ALA A 457 16.29 -8.12 -12.50
CA ALA A 457 15.90 -8.33 -13.89
C ALA A 457 14.58 -9.13 -14.01
N ASN A 458 14.30 -10.05 -13.08
CA ASN A 458 13.01 -10.74 -13.01
C ASN A 458 11.85 -9.78 -12.71
N THR A 459 12.05 -8.87 -11.76
CA THR A 459 11.07 -7.85 -11.40
C THR A 459 10.80 -6.90 -12.56
N ARG A 460 11.85 -6.46 -13.27
CA ARG A 460 11.71 -5.62 -14.48
C ARG A 460 10.93 -6.33 -15.58
N ARG A 461 11.20 -7.62 -15.81
CA ARG A 461 10.44 -8.44 -16.78
C ARG A 461 8.97 -8.47 -16.40
N LEU A 462 8.66 -8.77 -15.14
CA LEU A 462 7.28 -8.81 -14.64
C LEU A 462 6.56 -7.46 -14.85
N ILE A 463 7.18 -6.34 -14.48
CA ILE A 463 6.62 -4.99 -14.69
C ILE A 463 6.34 -4.77 -16.18
N GLN A 464 7.27 -5.14 -17.06
CA GLN A 464 7.10 -5.03 -18.50
C GLN A 464 5.92 -5.85 -19.02
N ASP A 465 5.81 -7.11 -18.60
CA ASP A 465 4.79 -8.03 -19.05
C ASP A 465 3.38 -7.57 -18.61
N VAL A 466 3.27 -7.06 -17.38
CA VAL A 466 2.03 -6.46 -16.86
C VAL A 466 1.64 -5.22 -17.66
N GLN A 467 2.60 -4.33 -17.94
CA GLN A 467 2.35 -3.13 -18.75
C GLN A 467 1.98 -3.44 -20.20
N ALA A 468 2.61 -4.46 -20.80
CA ALA A 468 2.28 -4.93 -22.14
C ALA A 468 0.88 -5.56 -22.23
N SER A 469 0.37 -6.08 -21.12
CA SER A 469 -0.97 -6.66 -21.01
C SER A 469 -2.07 -5.61 -20.79
N ALA A 470 -1.70 -4.37 -20.45
CA ALA A 470 -2.63 -3.28 -20.24
C ALA A 470 -3.40 -2.94 -21.53
N SER A 471 -4.65 -2.50 -21.38
CA SER A 471 -5.42 -2.03 -22.53
C SER A 471 -4.90 -0.70 -23.03
N VAL A 472 -4.75 -0.56 -24.35
CA VAL A 472 -4.25 0.66 -24.99
C VAL A 472 -5.16 1.84 -24.66
N ARG A 473 -4.64 2.86 -23.97
CA ARG A 473 -5.33 4.16 -23.84
C ARG A 473 -5.43 4.80 -25.23
N PRO A 474 -6.54 5.46 -25.60
CA PRO A 474 -6.64 6.17 -26.88
C PRO A 474 -5.43 7.08 -27.09
N VAL A 475 -4.76 6.92 -28.23
CA VAL A 475 -3.56 7.69 -28.56
C VAL A 475 -4.00 9.05 -29.09
N GLY A 476 -3.63 10.12 -28.38
CA GLY A 476 -3.98 11.48 -28.74
C GLY A 476 -3.86 12.43 -27.55
N ARG A 477 -3.95 13.73 -27.80
CA ARG A 477 -4.00 14.74 -26.73
C ARG A 477 -5.46 15.15 -26.54
N GLY A 478 -6.08 14.67 -25.47
CA GLY A 478 -7.42 15.09 -25.06
C GLY A 478 -7.46 16.54 -24.58
N PRO A 479 -8.61 17.02 -24.10
CA PRO A 479 -8.73 18.37 -23.53
C PRO A 479 -7.70 18.58 -22.43
N ALA A 480 -7.01 19.72 -22.42
CA ALA A 480 -6.09 20.05 -21.33
C ALA A 480 -6.88 20.48 -20.10
N LEU A 481 -6.59 19.88 -18.95
CA LEU A 481 -7.16 20.24 -17.66
C LEU A 481 -6.06 20.79 -16.75
N MET A 482 -6.37 21.86 -16.04
CA MET A 482 -5.47 22.46 -15.06
C MET A 482 -6.26 22.66 -13.77
N PRO A 483 -6.17 21.74 -12.79
CA PRO A 483 -6.76 21.94 -11.47
C PRO A 483 -6.23 23.22 -10.83
N ASP A 484 -7.10 23.98 -10.16
CA ASP A 484 -6.72 25.17 -9.40
C ASP A 484 -6.04 24.82 -8.05
N LEU A 485 -5.90 23.52 -7.79
CA LEU A 485 -5.34 22.95 -6.58
C LEU A 485 -3.97 22.30 -6.85
N GLU A 486 -3.01 22.64 -5.99
CA GLU A 486 -1.70 21.98 -5.93
C GLU A 486 -1.80 20.63 -5.21
N ALA A 487 -0.95 19.68 -5.59
CA ALA A 487 -0.93 18.36 -4.95
C ALA A 487 -0.58 18.47 -3.45
N GLY A 488 -1.45 17.92 -2.59
CA GLY A 488 -1.29 17.96 -1.14
C GLY A 488 -1.68 19.29 -0.49
N GLN A 489 -2.32 20.21 -1.23
CA GLN A 489 -2.71 21.52 -0.71
C GLN A 489 -3.74 21.41 0.42
N GLY A 490 -3.55 22.22 1.47
CA GLY A 490 -4.55 22.43 2.52
C GLY A 490 -5.64 23.40 2.08
N LEU A 491 -6.91 23.02 2.26
CA LEU A 491 -8.07 23.85 1.99
C LEU A 491 -8.80 24.21 3.28
N ALA A 492 -9.38 25.42 3.33
CA ALA A 492 -10.16 25.86 4.48
C ALA A 492 -11.64 25.43 4.34
N GLY A 493 -12.24 25.00 5.46
CA GLY A 493 -13.63 24.56 5.52
C GLY A 493 -13.84 23.14 5.00
N THR A 494 -15.05 22.61 5.19
CA THR A 494 -15.40 21.22 4.87
C THR A 494 -16.15 21.07 3.53
N GLN A 495 -16.46 22.18 2.86
CA GLN A 495 -17.14 22.19 1.55
C GLN A 495 -16.39 23.10 0.57
N PRO A 496 -15.12 22.82 0.27
CA PRO A 496 -14.35 23.65 -0.63
C PRO A 496 -14.96 23.62 -2.05
N LYS A 497 -14.83 24.73 -2.78
CA LYS A 497 -15.04 24.72 -4.23
C LYS A 497 -13.81 24.10 -4.88
N LEU A 498 -14.01 22.97 -5.56
CA LEU A 498 -12.99 22.28 -6.34
C LEU A 498 -13.17 22.69 -7.81
N SER A 499 -12.12 23.17 -8.45
CA SER A 499 -12.19 23.61 -9.85
C SER A 499 -10.94 23.31 -10.67
N ALA A 500 -11.14 23.25 -11.98
CA ALA A 500 -10.08 23.16 -12.97
C ALA A 500 -10.43 24.00 -14.20
N THR A 501 -9.41 24.53 -14.85
CA THR A 501 -9.53 25.21 -16.15
C THR A 501 -9.36 24.21 -17.28
N LEU A 502 -10.34 24.13 -18.18
CA LEU A 502 -10.33 23.30 -19.38
C LEU A 502 -9.93 24.14 -20.59
N THR A 503 -8.93 23.66 -21.34
CA THR A 503 -8.49 24.27 -22.60
C THR A 503 -8.50 23.26 -23.74
N LEU A 504 -9.07 23.65 -24.89
CA LEU A 504 -9.11 22.82 -26.09
C LEU A 504 -7.99 23.24 -27.06
N ALA A 505 -7.35 22.26 -27.70
CA ALA A 505 -6.42 22.54 -28.79
C ALA A 505 -7.20 22.98 -30.06
N PRO A 506 -6.57 23.72 -30.99
CA PRO A 506 -7.21 24.08 -32.27
C PRO A 506 -7.76 22.84 -33.00
N GLY A 507 -9.04 22.89 -33.39
CA GLY A 507 -9.73 21.79 -34.07
C GLY A 507 -10.32 20.72 -33.15
N GLN A 508 -10.08 20.79 -31.84
CA GLN A 508 -10.69 19.90 -30.86
C GLN A 508 -12.10 20.39 -30.49
N THR A 509 -13.03 19.45 -30.33
CA THR A 509 -14.40 19.73 -29.90
C THR A 509 -14.69 18.95 -28.63
N LEU A 510 -15.05 19.66 -27.55
CA LEU A 510 -15.44 19.05 -26.29
C LEU A 510 -16.69 18.18 -26.47
N ASP A 511 -16.69 17.02 -25.82
CA ASP A 511 -17.91 16.27 -25.54
C ASP A 511 -18.46 16.74 -24.18
N PRO A 512 -19.55 17.53 -24.13
CA PRO A 512 -20.07 18.07 -22.87
C PRO A 512 -20.56 16.97 -21.91
N ASP A 513 -20.99 15.82 -22.44
CA ASP A 513 -21.49 14.69 -21.63
C ASP A 513 -20.35 13.89 -20.98
N SER A 514 -19.11 14.15 -21.39
CA SER A 514 -17.91 13.53 -20.81
C SER A 514 -17.44 14.19 -19.52
N LEU A 515 -17.88 15.43 -19.25
CA LEU A 515 -17.40 16.23 -18.13
C LEU A 515 -17.76 15.58 -16.79
N ALA A 516 -16.75 15.33 -15.97
CA ALA A 516 -16.94 14.80 -14.63
C ALA A 516 -15.97 15.41 -13.62
N VAL A 517 -16.44 15.52 -12.38
CA VAL A 517 -15.56 15.65 -11.21
C VAL A 517 -15.79 14.44 -10.33
N VAL A 518 -14.73 13.68 -10.07
CA VAL A 518 -14.76 12.51 -9.21
C VAL A 518 -14.14 12.89 -7.87
N LEU A 519 -14.88 12.75 -6.78
CA LEU A 519 -14.41 13.02 -5.43
C LEU A 519 -14.52 11.74 -4.60
N ASP A 520 -13.38 11.24 -4.10
CA ASP A 520 -13.26 10.00 -3.32
C ASP A 520 -13.96 8.78 -3.97
N GLY A 521 -13.74 8.61 -5.28
CA GLY A 521 -14.35 7.55 -6.08
C GLY A 521 -15.82 7.76 -6.42
N ILE A 522 -16.45 8.86 -5.98
CA ILE A 522 -17.83 9.20 -6.33
C ILE A 522 -17.82 10.17 -7.51
N ARG A 523 -18.51 9.82 -8.59
CA ARG A 523 -18.60 10.63 -9.80
C ARG A 523 -19.74 11.65 -9.70
N TYR A 524 -19.43 12.92 -9.95
CA TYR A 524 -20.38 14.02 -9.96
C TYR A 524 -20.47 14.67 -11.35
N ILE A 525 -21.66 15.17 -11.67
CA ILE A 525 -21.86 16.09 -12.80
C ILE A 525 -21.44 17.49 -12.33
N PRO A 526 -20.40 18.08 -12.92
CA PRO A 526 -19.89 19.37 -12.49
C PRO A 526 -20.68 20.53 -13.11
N THR A 527 -20.47 21.73 -12.56
CA THR A 527 -20.83 22.97 -13.25
C THR A 527 -19.72 23.33 -14.22
N TYR A 528 -20.07 23.66 -15.48
CA TYR A 528 -19.14 24.12 -16.50
C TYR A 528 -19.52 25.51 -17.00
N ASP A 529 -18.59 26.46 -16.93
CA ASP A 529 -18.73 27.79 -17.50
C ASP A 529 -17.96 27.86 -18.82
N GLU A 530 -18.69 27.84 -19.94
CA GLU A 530 -18.13 27.88 -21.29
C GLU A 530 -17.31 29.15 -21.57
N LYS A 531 -17.60 30.27 -20.90
CA LYS A 531 -16.90 31.55 -21.15
C LYS A 531 -15.50 31.56 -20.54
N THR A 532 -15.37 30.95 -19.36
CA THR A 532 -14.10 30.89 -18.61
C THR A 532 -13.38 29.57 -18.84
N GLY A 533 -14.07 28.54 -19.36
CA GLY A 533 -13.57 27.17 -19.44
C GLY A 533 -13.49 26.49 -18.07
N THR A 534 -14.14 27.04 -17.04
CA THR A 534 -14.01 26.52 -15.67
C THR A 534 -14.98 25.36 -15.42
N LEU A 535 -14.42 24.21 -15.04
CA LEU A 535 -15.12 23.06 -14.50
C LEU A 535 -15.08 23.14 -12.97
N SER A 536 -16.22 22.96 -12.27
CA SER A 536 -16.21 23.02 -10.80
C SER A 536 -17.27 22.17 -10.11
N LEU A 537 -16.98 21.82 -8.86
CA LEU A 537 -17.84 21.11 -7.91
C LEU A 537 -17.70 21.74 -6.52
N THR A 538 -18.82 21.98 -5.85
CA THR A 538 -18.86 22.19 -4.40
C THR A 538 -19.61 21.02 -3.79
N PRO A 539 -19.00 20.22 -2.89
CA PRO A 539 -19.68 19.09 -2.24
C PRO A 539 -20.95 19.56 -1.52
N ALA A 540 -22.07 18.88 -1.76
CA ALA A 540 -23.34 19.24 -1.12
C ALA A 540 -23.32 18.98 0.40
N GLU A 541 -22.61 17.93 0.81
CA GLU A 541 -22.40 17.58 2.21
C GLU A 541 -20.97 17.93 2.66
N PRO A 542 -20.76 18.27 3.94
CA PRO A 542 -19.43 18.44 4.52
C PRO A 542 -18.56 17.20 4.37
N LEU A 543 -17.32 17.41 3.91
CA LEU A 543 -16.25 16.44 3.97
C LEU A 543 -15.76 16.30 5.42
N ILE A 544 -15.65 15.06 5.89
CA ILE A 544 -15.43 14.73 7.31
C ILE A 544 -14.02 14.22 7.61
N GLU A 545 -13.28 13.81 6.59
CA GLU A 545 -11.95 13.24 6.73
C GLU A 545 -10.85 14.24 6.38
N LYS A 546 -9.60 13.86 6.68
CA LYS A 546 -8.44 14.73 6.47
C LYS A 546 -8.03 14.83 5.02
N PHE A 547 -7.79 13.70 4.36
CA PHE A 547 -7.30 13.66 3.00
C PHE A 547 -8.38 13.17 2.07
N HIS A 548 -8.45 13.84 0.92
CA HIS A 548 -9.42 13.59 -0.12
C HIS A 548 -8.73 13.60 -1.47
N VAL A 549 -9.34 12.93 -2.44
CA VAL A 549 -8.85 12.89 -3.82
C VAL A 549 -9.92 13.40 -4.77
N VAL A 550 -9.53 14.32 -5.65
CA VAL A 550 -10.38 14.84 -6.71
C VAL A 550 -9.76 14.56 -8.07
N THR A 551 -10.57 14.10 -9.02
CA THR A 551 -10.21 13.99 -10.43
C THR A 551 -11.13 14.85 -11.26
N PHE A 552 -10.55 15.68 -12.11
CA PHE A 552 -11.28 16.38 -13.18
C PHE A 552 -11.13 15.57 -14.45
N GLU A 553 -12.23 15.31 -15.14
CA GLU A 553 -12.24 14.51 -16.37
C GLU A 553 -13.01 15.23 -17.48
N ALA A 554 -12.44 15.15 -18.69
CA ALA A 554 -13.05 15.64 -19.91
C ALA A 554 -12.56 14.81 -21.10
N ALA A 555 -13.41 14.64 -22.10
CA ALA A 555 -13.07 14.02 -23.38
C ALA A 555 -13.47 14.91 -24.55
N ASP A 556 -12.79 14.74 -25.67
CA ASP A 556 -13.27 15.27 -26.93
C ASP A 556 -14.28 14.33 -27.60
N ARG A 557 -14.95 14.81 -28.65
CA ARG A 557 -15.92 14.01 -29.42
C ARG A 557 -15.33 12.80 -30.15
N ASN A 558 -14.00 12.66 -30.19
CA ASN A 558 -13.34 11.47 -30.72
C ASN A 558 -13.10 10.41 -29.62
N GLY A 559 -13.51 10.69 -28.38
CA GLY A 559 -13.37 9.79 -27.23
C GLY A 559 -11.99 9.84 -26.57
N VAL A 560 -11.13 10.81 -26.91
CA VAL A 560 -9.84 10.97 -26.24
C VAL A 560 -10.06 11.72 -24.93
N SER A 561 -9.98 11.01 -23.81
CA SER A 561 -10.18 11.56 -22.47
C SER A 561 -8.88 12.03 -21.81
N THR A 562 -9.01 12.97 -20.89
CA THR A 562 -7.95 13.44 -20.01
C THR A 562 -8.49 13.48 -18.59
N ARG A 563 -7.65 13.04 -17.65
CA ARG A 563 -7.95 12.98 -16.23
C ARG A 563 -6.81 13.66 -15.48
N GLU A 564 -7.16 14.61 -14.63
CA GLU A 564 -6.20 15.30 -13.76
C GLU A 564 -6.61 15.11 -12.31
N THR A 565 -5.80 14.34 -11.59
CA THR A 565 -6.09 13.91 -10.22
C THR A 565 -5.19 14.63 -9.23
N ARG A 566 -5.76 15.07 -8.10
CA ARG A 566 -5.04 15.73 -7.01
C ARG A 566 -5.50 15.22 -5.65
N ILE A 567 -4.54 15.08 -4.74
CA ILE A 567 -4.81 14.90 -3.31
C ILE A 567 -4.93 16.29 -2.67
N PHE A 568 -5.88 16.48 -1.78
CA PHE A 568 -5.97 17.68 -0.94
C PHE A 568 -6.23 17.32 0.52
N TYR A 569 -5.94 18.27 1.41
CA TYR A 569 -6.01 18.12 2.85
C TYR A 569 -6.98 19.13 3.47
N LEU A 570 -7.77 18.69 4.44
CA LEU A 570 -8.65 19.50 5.28
C LEU A 570 -8.09 19.51 6.72
N PRO A 571 -7.70 20.69 7.27
CA PRO A 571 -6.97 20.82 8.52
C PRO A 571 -7.76 20.55 9.79
#